data_AF-A0A5C8T093-F1
#
_entry.id   AF-A0A5C8T093-F1
#
_cell.length_a   1.000
_cell.length_b   1.000
_cell.length_c   1.000
_cell.angle_alpha   90.00
_cell.angle_beta   90.00
_cell.angle_gamma   90.00
#
_symmetry.space_group_name_H-M   'P 1'
#
loop_
_entity.id
_entity.type
_entity.pdbx_description
1 polymer ?
#
loop_
_entity_poly.entity_id
_entity_poly.type
_entity_poly.pdbx_seq_one_letter_code
_entity_poly.pdbx_strand_id
1 'polypeptide(L)'
;MLFAQLPDDLFRPLASPSRAFNAALLLHLHRKVMGTSPDPVRKAELLAAIGDFSAEWALDQQSDDEPVPIDPIERRSALFRRFLETGWLIERRERYVPVVDFDPEARLLLEELSRMERGETRSYGAAILDVLGSLESAIANPADRSEALGNAARAAQAFLGHVRGLAGAMRKIEERILHEEDMRAAFRLYFEDFVERHLISDYRTLNTRYNPFRFRSAIVREAGRALRDPLLIRALAEAILREGRAAELRTAERGVRADLTQILSIFEGLDRHLDAVDDVVARMERRIAAAVRYMDRPDSAGIERT
;
A
#
# COMPACT_ATOMS: atom_id res chain seq x y z
N MET A 1 7.56 17.90 -11.55
CA MET A 1 8.06 16.61 -12.05
C MET A 1 8.48 15.76 -10.85
N LEU A 2 8.34 14.43 -10.87
CA LEU A 2 8.63 13.58 -9.70
C LEU A 2 10.06 13.73 -9.18
N PHE A 3 11.05 13.72 -10.07
CA PHE A 3 12.47 13.91 -9.76
C PHE A 3 12.86 15.37 -9.47
N ALA A 4 11.89 16.28 -9.35
CA ALA A 4 12.13 17.56 -8.69
C ALA A 4 12.10 17.41 -7.15
N GLN A 5 11.42 16.38 -6.65
CA GLN A 5 11.25 16.10 -5.21
C GLN A 5 12.09 14.90 -4.74
N LEU A 6 12.41 13.96 -5.63
CA LEU A 6 13.23 12.79 -5.30
C LEU A 6 14.59 12.87 -5.99
N PRO A 7 15.69 12.48 -5.33
CA PRO A 7 17.01 12.38 -5.96
C PRO A 7 17.01 11.45 -7.18
N ASP A 8 17.71 11.84 -8.25
CA ASP A 8 17.79 11.06 -9.51
C ASP A 8 18.33 9.64 -9.29
N ASP A 9 19.33 9.50 -8.41
CA ASP A 9 20.02 8.25 -8.13
C ASP A 9 19.37 7.43 -6.99
N LEU A 10 18.21 7.85 -6.47
CA LEU A 10 17.56 7.21 -5.31
C LEU A 10 17.35 5.71 -5.49
N PHE A 11 16.98 5.26 -6.68
CA PHE A 11 16.71 3.84 -6.94
C PHE A 11 17.97 2.99 -7.20
N ARG A 12 19.16 3.61 -7.34
CA ARG A 12 20.39 2.90 -7.68
C ARG A 12 20.78 1.79 -6.69
N PRO A 13 20.57 1.90 -5.36
CA PRO A 13 20.77 0.79 -4.43
C PRO A 13 19.80 -0.38 -4.68
N LEU A 14 18.54 -0.06 -4.97
CA LEU A 14 17.45 -1.02 -5.17
C LEU A 14 17.45 -1.67 -6.57
N ALA A 15 18.17 -1.09 -7.53
CA ALA A 15 18.36 -1.63 -8.88
C ALA A 15 19.66 -2.45 -9.04
N SER A 16 20.50 -2.52 -8.02
CA SER A 16 21.82 -3.17 -8.11
C SER A 16 21.79 -4.69 -7.88
N PRO A 17 22.88 -5.42 -8.18
CA PRO A 17 22.96 -6.86 -7.87
C PRO A 17 22.69 -7.18 -6.39
N SER A 18 23.09 -6.29 -5.48
CA SER A 18 22.83 -6.40 -4.04
C SER A 18 21.49 -5.81 -3.57
N ARG A 19 20.50 -5.67 -4.48
CA ARG A 19 19.19 -5.06 -4.18
C ARG A 19 18.46 -5.66 -2.99
N ALA A 20 18.46 -6.98 -2.81
CA ALA A 20 17.78 -7.65 -1.71
C ALA A 20 18.37 -7.21 -0.36
N PHE A 21 19.70 -7.25 -0.25
CA PHE A 21 20.42 -6.76 0.91
C PHE A 21 20.18 -5.27 1.17
N ASN A 22 20.30 -4.42 0.14
CA ASN A 22 20.12 -2.96 0.30
C ASN A 22 18.70 -2.61 0.75
N ALA A 23 17.68 -3.28 0.18
CA ALA A 23 16.29 -3.09 0.55
C ALA A 23 16.06 -3.52 2.02
N ALA A 24 16.54 -4.70 2.40
CA ALA A 24 16.40 -5.21 3.76
C ALA A 24 17.12 -4.30 4.78
N LEU A 25 18.32 -3.82 4.46
CA LEU A 25 19.06 -2.88 5.30
C LEU A 25 18.31 -1.55 5.46
N LEU A 26 17.83 -0.93 4.39
CA LEU A 26 17.04 0.32 4.47
C LEU A 26 15.78 0.13 5.34
N LEU A 27 15.06 -0.98 5.16
CA LEU A 27 13.88 -1.31 5.95
C LEU A 27 14.21 -1.59 7.42
N HIS A 28 15.36 -2.21 7.71
CA HIS A 28 15.84 -2.41 9.08
C HIS A 28 16.15 -1.07 9.75
N LEU A 29 16.93 -0.22 9.08
CA LEU A 29 17.29 1.11 9.58
C LEU A 29 16.05 1.97 9.85
N HIS A 30 15.08 1.99 8.93
CA HIS A 30 13.82 2.71 9.09
C HIS A 30 13.01 2.25 10.30
N ARG A 31 12.84 0.93 10.48
CA ARG A 31 11.93 0.39 11.49
C ARG A 31 12.56 0.26 12.87
N LYS A 32 13.81 -0.20 12.93
CA LYS A 32 14.44 -0.65 14.18
C LYS A 32 15.43 0.37 14.74
N VAL A 33 16.05 1.18 13.88
CA VAL A 33 17.07 2.15 14.29
C VAL A 33 16.47 3.55 14.40
N MET A 34 15.86 4.07 13.34
CA MET A 34 15.31 5.43 13.29
C MET A 34 13.78 5.49 13.49
N GLY A 35 13.14 4.33 13.69
CA GLY A 35 11.70 4.22 13.96
C GLY A 35 11.36 4.17 15.46
N THR A 36 12.37 3.95 16.30
CA THR A 36 12.22 3.73 17.74
C THR A 36 12.41 5.00 18.57
N SER A 37 12.97 6.06 17.98
CA SER A 37 13.20 7.35 18.62
C SER A 37 12.81 8.49 17.68
N PRO A 38 12.21 9.59 18.18
CA PRO A 38 12.00 10.81 17.40
C PRO A 38 13.29 11.60 17.20
N ASP A 39 14.34 11.31 17.96
CA ASP A 39 15.61 12.02 17.90
C ASP A 39 16.51 11.48 16.78
N PRO A 40 17.29 12.34 16.10
CA PRO A 40 18.22 11.93 15.05
C PRO A 40 19.32 11.01 15.57
N VAL A 41 19.64 9.98 14.80
CA VAL A 41 20.58 8.93 15.23
C VAL A 41 22.02 9.42 15.06
N ARG A 42 22.89 9.15 16.03
CA ARG A 42 24.30 9.49 15.91
C ARG A 42 24.93 8.70 14.78
N LYS A 43 25.80 9.33 13.99
CA LYS A 43 26.50 8.65 12.87
C LYS A 43 27.22 7.36 13.29
N ALA A 44 27.88 7.38 14.46
CA ALA A 44 28.60 6.22 14.98
C ALA A 44 27.66 5.05 15.30
N GLU A 45 26.48 5.35 15.86
CA GLU A 45 25.45 4.37 16.18
C GLU A 45 24.85 3.78 14.90
N LEU A 46 24.56 4.62 13.91
CA LEU A 46 24.07 4.15 12.61
C LEU A 46 25.08 3.24 11.90
N LEU A 47 26.37 3.60 11.92
CA LEU A 47 27.43 2.78 11.36
C LEU A 47 27.56 1.44 12.10
N ALA A 48 27.40 1.41 13.42
CA ALA A 48 27.37 0.17 14.18
C ALA A 48 26.19 -0.72 13.73
N ALA A 49 24.97 -0.17 13.67
CA ALA A 49 23.78 -0.90 13.21
C ALA A 49 23.91 -1.44 11.78
N ILE A 50 24.53 -0.68 10.85
CA ILE A 50 24.82 -1.17 9.50
C ILE A 50 25.79 -2.36 9.55
N GLY A 51 26.81 -2.29 10.41
CA GLY A 51 27.79 -3.36 10.60
C GLY A 51 27.15 -4.63 11.15
N ASP A 52 26.36 -4.50 12.21
CA ASP A 52 25.68 -5.60 12.89
C ASP A 52 24.73 -6.31 11.92
N PHE A 53 23.87 -5.56 11.21
CA PHE A 53 22.98 -6.12 10.19
C PHE A 53 23.76 -6.81 9.06
N SER A 54 24.88 -6.24 8.62
CA SER A 54 25.71 -6.84 7.56
C SER A 54 26.32 -8.17 7.98
N ALA A 55 26.73 -8.31 9.25
CA ALA A 55 27.27 -9.52 9.80
C ALA A 55 26.19 -10.61 9.94
N GLU A 56 25.03 -10.25 10.47
CA GLU A 56 23.87 -11.15 10.58
C GLU A 56 23.43 -11.67 9.20
N TRP A 57 23.26 -10.77 8.23
CA TRP A 57 22.88 -11.14 6.87
C TRP A 57 23.88 -12.09 6.19
N ALA A 58 25.18 -11.91 6.44
CA ALA A 58 26.21 -12.78 5.89
C ALA A 58 26.13 -14.21 6.46
N LEU A 59 25.76 -14.36 7.73
CA LEU A 59 25.55 -15.67 8.35
C LEU A 59 24.36 -16.41 7.73
N ASP A 60 23.26 -15.70 7.46
CA ASP A 60 22.04 -16.28 6.88
C ASP A 60 22.21 -16.73 5.42
N GLN A 61 23.19 -16.19 4.69
CA GLN A 61 23.39 -16.45 3.26
C GLN A 61 24.54 -17.42 2.92
N GLN A 62 25.16 -18.07 3.91
CA GLN A 62 26.19 -19.07 3.63
C GLN A 62 25.60 -20.32 2.94
N SER A 63 25.65 -20.32 1.61
CA SER A 63 25.93 -21.50 0.79
C SER A 63 27.43 -21.52 0.47
N ASP A 64 28.05 -22.70 0.51
CA ASP A 64 29.47 -23.07 0.56
C ASP A 64 30.51 -22.44 -0.42
N ASP A 65 30.20 -21.36 -1.13
CA ASP A 65 31.17 -20.66 -1.98
C ASP A 65 30.99 -19.14 -1.82
N GLU A 66 31.86 -18.49 -1.03
CA GLU A 66 31.94 -17.03 -1.04
C GLU A 66 33.38 -16.49 -1.08
N PRO A 67 33.65 -15.42 -1.85
CA PRO A 67 34.98 -14.83 -1.99
C PRO A 67 35.37 -13.97 -0.77
N VAL A 68 36.66 -13.64 -0.71
CA VAL A 68 37.37 -12.89 0.34
C VAL A 68 36.55 -11.75 0.98
N PRO A 69 36.47 -11.66 2.33
CA PRO A 69 35.71 -10.60 2.99
C PRO A 69 36.34 -9.22 2.76
N ILE A 70 35.53 -8.26 2.33
CA ILE A 70 35.84 -6.84 2.53
C ILE A 70 35.87 -6.58 4.04
N ASP A 71 36.85 -5.80 4.54
CA ASP A 71 36.91 -5.40 5.96
C ASP A 71 35.52 -4.88 6.42
N PRO A 72 34.92 -5.45 7.48
CA PRO A 72 33.62 -5.02 8.00
C PRO A 72 33.50 -3.50 8.21
N ILE A 73 34.60 -2.83 8.61
CA ILE A 73 34.63 -1.39 8.82
C ILE A 73 34.54 -0.63 7.49
N GLU A 74 35.25 -1.08 6.46
CA GLU A 74 35.19 -0.50 5.13
C GLU A 74 33.81 -0.73 4.49
N ARG A 75 33.26 -1.93 4.65
CA ARG A 75 31.95 -2.31 4.12
C ARG A 75 30.83 -1.43 4.68
N ARG A 76 30.73 -1.28 6.01
CA ARG A 76 29.70 -0.42 6.62
C ARG A 76 29.85 1.04 6.20
N SER A 77 31.08 1.53 6.06
CA SER A 77 31.37 2.89 5.63
C SER A 77 31.02 3.13 4.15
N ALA A 78 31.23 2.12 3.29
CA ALA A 78 30.84 2.17 1.89
C ALA A 78 29.30 2.17 1.72
N LEU A 79 28.59 1.34 2.49
CA LEU A 79 27.12 1.31 2.48
C LEU A 79 26.52 2.63 2.95
N PHE A 80 27.03 3.17 4.06
CA PHE A 80 26.60 4.47 4.58
C PHE A 80 26.80 5.58 3.54
N ARG A 81 27.99 5.69 2.94
CA ARG A 81 28.27 6.67 1.88
C ARG A 81 27.35 6.51 0.68
N ARG A 82 27.11 5.27 0.25
CA ARG A 82 26.19 4.98 -0.86
C ARG A 82 24.79 5.51 -0.58
N PHE A 83 24.25 5.32 0.63
CA PHE A 83 22.92 5.81 0.98
C PHE A 83 22.86 7.34 1.15
N LEU A 84 23.96 7.99 1.52
CA LEU A 84 24.07 9.46 1.45
C LEU A 84 24.09 9.95 -0.01
N GLU A 85 24.95 9.39 -0.85
CA GLU A 85 25.14 9.80 -2.25
C GLU A 85 23.88 9.60 -3.09
N THR A 86 23.11 8.56 -2.80
CA THR A 86 21.84 8.27 -3.48
C THR A 86 20.65 9.00 -2.84
N GLY A 87 20.86 9.77 -1.77
CA GLY A 87 19.85 10.61 -1.15
C GLY A 87 18.79 9.85 -0.34
N TRP A 88 19.11 8.65 0.16
CA TRP A 88 18.29 8.01 1.20
C TRP A 88 18.52 8.64 2.56
N LEU A 89 19.77 9.00 2.86
CA LEU A 89 20.18 9.54 4.16
C LEU A 89 20.64 10.98 4.02
N ILE A 90 20.47 11.75 5.10
CA ILE A 90 21.03 13.09 5.27
C ILE A 90 21.90 13.10 6.53
N GLU A 91 23.13 13.57 6.41
CA GLU A 91 24.01 13.85 7.55
C GLU A 91 23.96 15.34 7.89
N ARG A 92 23.69 15.66 9.17
CA ARG A 92 23.75 17.03 9.71
C ARG A 92 24.54 17.07 11.00
N ARG A 93 24.83 18.27 11.50
CA ARG A 93 25.51 18.47 12.79
C ARG A 93 24.56 19.09 13.79
N GLU A 94 24.37 18.41 14.92
CA GLU A 94 23.64 18.94 16.05
C GLU A 94 24.60 19.15 17.20
N ARG A 95 24.81 20.42 17.60
CA ARG A 95 25.77 20.79 18.65
C ARG A 95 27.15 20.13 18.46
N TYR A 96 27.64 20.16 17.22
CA TYR A 96 28.91 19.53 16.76
C TYR A 96 28.94 18.00 16.70
N VAL A 97 27.86 17.32 17.06
CA VAL A 97 27.75 15.86 16.91
C VAL A 97 27.16 15.54 15.53
N PRO A 98 27.82 14.70 14.71
CA PRO A 98 27.25 14.24 13.45
C PRO A 98 26.08 13.30 13.73
N VAL A 99 24.92 13.67 13.23
CA VAL A 99 23.68 12.90 13.30
C VAL A 99 23.16 12.65 11.89
N VAL A 100 22.40 11.57 11.75
CA VAL A 100 21.88 11.08 10.48
C VAL A 100 20.39 10.82 10.63
N ASP A 101 19.66 11.17 9.58
CA ASP A 101 18.25 10.85 9.42
C ASP A 101 18.00 10.41 7.98
N PHE A 102 16.82 9.88 7.69
CA PHE A 102 16.37 9.74 6.32
C PHE A 102 16.06 11.11 5.71
N ASP A 103 16.30 11.23 4.40
CA ASP A 103 15.71 12.30 3.62
C ASP A 103 14.17 12.25 3.74
N PRO A 104 13.45 13.38 3.99
CA PRO A 104 12.02 13.34 4.26
C PRO A 104 11.20 12.71 3.12
N GLU A 105 11.51 13.05 1.88
CA GLU A 105 10.86 12.54 0.69
C GLU A 105 11.21 11.07 0.47
N ALA A 106 12.47 10.67 0.67
CA ALA A 106 12.87 9.26 0.63
C ALA A 106 12.22 8.43 1.73
N ARG A 107 12.01 9.00 2.93
CA ARG A 107 11.34 8.35 4.06
C ARG A 107 9.87 8.05 3.75
N LEU A 108 9.17 8.95 3.05
CA LEU A 108 7.80 8.71 2.60
C LEU A 108 7.74 7.50 1.65
N LEU A 109 8.68 7.40 0.72
CA LEU A 109 8.78 6.24 -0.17
C LEU A 109 9.10 4.96 0.61
N LEU A 110 10.04 5.03 1.55
CA LEU A 110 10.46 3.88 2.35
C LEU A 110 9.34 3.34 3.24
N GLU A 111 8.50 4.23 3.78
CA GLU A 111 7.30 3.87 4.52
C GLU A 111 6.33 3.05 3.65
N GLU A 112 6.09 3.49 2.41
CA GLU A 112 5.24 2.73 1.49
C GLU A 112 5.86 1.38 1.08
N LEU A 113 7.19 1.33 0.86
CA LEU A 113 7.90 0.06 0.62
C LEU A 113 7.83 -0.88 1.83
N SER A 114 7.92 -0.35 3.05
CA SER A 114 7.79 -1.09 4.31
C SER A 114 6.38 -1.66 4.51
N ARG A 115 5.33 -0.92 4.11
CA ARG A 115 3.95 -1.41 4.11
C ARG A 115 3.76 -2.55 3.11
N MET A 116 4.32 -2.39 1.90
CA MET A 116 4.31 -3.43 0.88
C MET A 116 5.03 -4.70 1.32
N GLU A 117 6.22 -4.60 1.92
CA GLU A 117 7.01 -5.74 2.40
C GLU A 117 6.26 -6.57 3.45
N ARG A 118 5.57 -5.90 4.37
CA ARG A 118 4.78 -6.55 5.42
C ARG A 118 3.44 -7.11 4.93
N GLY A 119 3.09 -6.86 3.66
CA GLY A 119 1.80 -7.26 3.10
C GLY A 119 0.62 -6.59 3.80
N GLU A 120 0.81 -5.39 4.35
CA GLU A 120 -0.29 -4.64 4.97
C GLU A 120 -1.31 -4.25 3.90
N THR A 121 -2.43 -4.95 3.85
CA THR A 121 -3.59 -4.50 3.09
C THR A 121 -4.40 -3.55 3.96
N ARG A 122 -4.81 -2.41 3.39
CA ARG A 122 -5.73 -1.50 4.09
C ARG A 122 -7.03 -2.25 4.32
N SER A 123 -7.59 -2.27 5.52
CA SER A 123 -8.91 -2.88 5.69
C SER A 123 -9.97 -2.12 4.88
N TYR A 124 -10.75 -2.82 4.06
CA TYR A 124 -11.90 -2.23 3.33
C TYR A 124 -12.91 -1.58 4.28
N GLY A 125 -13.13 -2.21 5.44
CA GLY A 125 -13.99 -1.70 6.51
C GLY A 125 -13.50 -0.36 7.04
N ALA A 126 -12.21 -0.27 7.36
CA ALA A 126 -11.62 0.99 7.82
C ALA A 126 -11.68 2.07 6.74
N ALA A 127 -11.28 1.73 5.51
CA ALA A 127 -11.20 2.70 4.41
C ALA A 127 -12.57 3.30 4.04
N ILE A 128 -13.66 2.52 4.05
CA ILE A 128 -15.00 3.08 3.79
C ILE A 128 -15.52 3.90 4.98
N LEU A 129 -15.18 3.50 6.21
CA LEU A 129 -15.54 4.25 7.42
C LEU A 129 -14.80 5.59 7.48
N ASP A 130 -13.55 5.65 7.03
CA ASP A 130 -12.79 6.89 6.94
C ASP A 130 -13.46 7.90 5.99
N VAL A 131 -13.98 7.40 4.85
CA VAL A 131 -14.78 8.23 3.93
C VAL A 131 -16.04 8.74 4.61
N LEU A 132 -16.84 7.82 5.17
CA LEU A 132 -18.12 8.16 5.79
C LEU A 132 -17.91 9.14 6.96
N GLY A 133 -17.00 8.83 7.87
CA GLY A 133 -16.71 9.65 9.04
C GLY A 133 -16.17 11.03 8.67
N SER A 134 -15.30 11.13 7.66
CA SER A 134 -14.81 12.43 7.17
C SER A 134 -15.94 13.26 6.53
N LEU A 135 -16.81 12.60 5.74
CA LEU A 135 -17.96 13.26 5.10
C LEU A 135 -18.96 13.75 6.15
N GLU A 136 -19.37 12.89 7.08
CA GLU A 136 -20.29 13.24 8.17
C GLU A 136 -19.71 14.36 9.04
N SER A 137 -18.41 14.30 9.35
CA SER A 137 -17.70 15.33 10.11
C SER A 137 -17.75 16.70 9.41
N ALA A 138 -17.56 16.74 8.09
CA ALA A 138 -17.66 17.96 7.30
C ALA A 138 -19.10 18.50 7.24
N ILE A 139 -20.09 17.63 7.09
CA ILE A 139 -21.51 18.00 7.00
C ILE A 139 -22.03 18.51 8.36
N ALA A 140 -21.62 17.88 9.46
CA ALA A 140 -22.06 18.25 10.80
C ALA A 140 -21.47 19.59 11.28
N ASN A 141 -20.23 19.91 10.89
CA ASN A 141 -19.52 21.11 11.33
C ASN A 141 -18.85 21.85 10.16
N PRO A 142 -19.61 22.37 9.19
CA PRO A 142 -19.06 22.89 7.94
C PRO A 142 -18.19 24.14 8.11
N ALA A 143 -18.42 24.92 9.18
CA ALA A 143 -17.65 26.13 9.47
C ALA A 143 -16.22 25.83 9.99
N ASP A 144 -16.04 24.72 10.70
CA ASP A 144 -14.81 24.37 11.42
C ASP A 144 -14.09 23.14 10.87
N ARG A 145 -14.80 22.30 10.10
CA ARG A 145 -14.28 21.03 9.58
C ARG A 145 -14.34 20.94 8.07
N SER A 146 -14.16 22.06 7.38
CA SER A 146 -14.26 22.09 5.92
C SER A 146 -13.14 21.29 5.22
N GLU A 147 -11.98 21.09 5.86
CA GLU A 147 -10.94 20.16 5.37
C GLU A 147 -11.40 18.69 5.35
N ALA A 148 -12.32 18.32 6.24
CA ALA A 148 -12.81 16.94 6.33
C ALA A 148 -13.52 16.51 5.03
N LEU A 149 -14.10 17.44 4.25
CA LEU A 149 -14.65 17.11 2.94
C LEU A 149 -13.54 16.72 1.94
N GLY A 150 -12.45 17.47 1.90
CA GLY A 150 -11.29 17.15 1.06
C GLY A 150 -10.64 15.83 1.48
N ASN A 151 -10.59 15.55 2.80
CA ASN A 151 -10.16 14.26 3.32
C ASN A 151 -11.09 13.13 2.87
N ALA A 152 -12.41 13.32 2.92
CA ALA A 152 -13.39 12.35 2.43
C ALA A 152 -13.19 12.04 0.94
N ALA A 153 -12.96 13.07 0.11
CA ALA A 153 -12.74 12.92 -1.32
C ALA A 153 -11.44 12.18 -1.65
N ARG A 154 -10.35 12.47 -0.92
CA ARG A 154 -9.07 11.73 -1.03
C ARG A 154 -9.20 10.29 -0.55
N ALA A 155 -9.87 10.07 0.58
CA ALA A 155 -10.13 8.74 1.11
C ALA A 155 -10.99 7.91 0.13
N ALA A 156 -11.97 8.53 -0.54
CA ALA A 156 -12.80 7.87 -1.54
C ALA A 156 -11.98 7.42 -2.77
N GLN A 157 -11.04 8.25 -3.24
CA GLN A 157 -10.13 7.87 -4.32
C GLN A 157 -9.17 6.76 -3.91
N ALA A 158 -8.61 6.84 -2.70
CA ALA A 158 -7.75 5.80 -2.17
C ALA A 158 -8.51 4.46 -2.04
N PHE A 159 -9.77 4.51 -1.58
CA PHE A 159 -10.66 3.36 -1.51
C PHE A 159 -10.91 2.75 -2.89
N LEU A 160 -11.23 3.57 -3.90
CA LEU A 160 -11.40 3.10 -5.28
C LEU A 160 -10.13 2.44 -5.83
N GLY A 161 -8.97 3.05 -5.58
CA GLY A 161 -7.66 2.49 -5.94
C GLY A 161 -7.45 1.12 -5.28
N HIS A 162 -7.84 0.99 -4.02
CA HIS A 162 -7.74 -0.27 -3.29
C HIS A 162 -8.63 -1.37 -3.89
N VAL A 163 -9.91 -1.08 -4.16
CA VAL A 163 -10.84 -2.04 -4.82
C VAL A 163 -10.31 -2.47 -6.20
N ARG A 164 -9.81 -1.52 -7.00
CA ARG A 164 -9.19 -1.83 -8.31
C ARG A 164 -7.93 -2.68 -8.17
N GLY A 165 -7.14 -2.41 -7.14
CA GLY A 165 -5.95 -3.18 -6.78
C GLY A 165 -6.27 -4.64 -6.51
N LEU A 166 -7.36 -4.94 -5.80
CA LEU A 166 -7.78 -6.32 -5.52
C LEU A 166 -8.07 -7.11 -6.78
N ALA A 167 -8.88 -6.58 -7.69
CA ALA A 167 -9.16 -7.24 -8.97
C ALA A 167 -7.89 -7.46 -9.80
N GLY A 168 -6.94 -6.51 -9.76
CA GLY A 168 -5.63 -6.65 -10.39
C GLY A 168 -4.77 -7.74 -9.74
N ALA A 169 -4.67 -7.75 -8.41
CA ALA A 169 -3.90 -8.72 -7.64
C ALA A 169 -4.45 -10.15 -7.80
N MET A 170 -5.77 -10.31 -7.73
CA MET A 170 -6.43 -11.58 -7.98
C MET A 170 -6.17 -12.09 -9.41
N ARG A 171 -6.23 -11.22 -10.43
CA ARG A 171 -5.89 -11.60 -11.81
C ARG A 171 -4.44 -12.03 -11.97
N LYS A 172 -3.50 -11.33 -11.32
CA LYS A 172 -2.09 -11.70 -11.34
C LYS A 172 -1.85 -13.08 -10.72
N ILE A 173 -2.58 -13.41 -9.65
CA ILE A 173 -2.49 -14.73 -9.02
C ILE A 173 -3.18 -15.79 -9.89
N GLU A 174 -4.34 -15.49 -10.46
CA GLU A 174 -5.00 -16.33 -11.48
C GLU A 174 -3.98 -16.66 -12.58
N GLU A 175 -3.35 -15.67 -13.20
CA GLU A 175 -2.32 -15.87 -14.23
C GLU A 175 -1.15 -16.75 -13.76
N ARG A 176 -0.62 -16.54 -12.54
CA ARG A 176 0.46 -17.39 -12.00
C ARG A 176 0.02 -18.85 -11.85
N ILE A 177 -1.18 -19.10 -11.33
CA ILE A 177 -1.74 -20.45 -11.20
C ILE A 177 -2.00 -21.05 -12.60
N LEU A 178 -2.42 -20.25 -13.58
CA LEU A 178 -2.68 -20.71 -14.94
C LEU A 178 -1.41 -21.19 -15.67
N HIS A 179 -0.27 -20.55 -15.40
CA HIS A 179 1.02 -20.86 -16.03
C HIS A 179 1.85 -21.89 -15.26
N GLU A 180 1.40 -22.32 -14.08
CA GLU A 180 2.10 -23.35 -13.30
C GLU A 180 1.81 -24.75 -13.87
N GLU A 181 2.87 -25.44 -14.29
CA GLU A 181 2.78 -26.77 -14.90
C GLU A 181 2.60 -27.87 -13.85
N ASP A 182 3.22 -27.70 -12.66
CA ASP A 182 3.03 -28.64 -11.56
C ASP A 182 1.69 -28.38 -10.87
N MET A 183 0.76 -29.31 -11.06
CA MET A 183 -0.58 -29.23 -10.46
C MET A 183 -0.52 -29.09 -8.92
N ARG A 184 0.42 -29.75 -8.23
CA ARG A 184 0.56 -29.61 -6.77
C ARG A 184 1.01 -28.19 -6.39
N ALA A 185 1.94 -27.61 -7.14
CA ALA A 185 2.35 -26.22 -6.96
C ALA A 185 1.20 -25.24 -7.26
N ALA A 186 0.41 -25.49 -8.31
CA ALA A 186 -0.76 -24.68 -8.65
C ALA A 186 -1.83 -24.70 -7.54
N PHE A 187 -2.08 -25.86 -6.92
CA PHE A 187 -2.99 -25.97 -5.77
C PHE A 187 -2.46 -25.21 -4.54
N ARG A 188 -1.16 -25.26 -4.29
CA ARG A 188 -0.53 -24.50 -3.20
C ARG A 188 -0.71 -22.99 -3.41
N LEU A 189 -0.40 -22.50 -4.61
CA LEU A 189 -0.63 -21.09 -5.00
C LEU A 189 -2.11 -20.71 -4.84
N TYR A 190 -3.04 -21.60 -5.18
CA TYR A 190 -4.45 -21.35 -4.96
C TYR A 190 -4.81 -21.22 -3.47
N PHE A 191 -4.44 -22.16 -2.61
CA PHE A 191 -4.85 -22.11 -1.21
C PHE A 191 -4.09 -21.04 -0.41
N GLU A 192 -2.77 -20.95 -0.56
CA GLU A 192 -1.91 -20.05 0.23
C GLU A 192 -1.93 -18.61 -0.32
N ASP A 193 -1.89 -18.40 -1.64
CA ASP A 193 -1.82 -17.05 -2.21
C ASP A 193 -3.20 -16.48 -2.59
N PHE A 194 -4.11 -17.29 -3.15
CA PHE A 194 -5.43 -16.81 -3.57
C PHE A 194 -6.46 -16.84 -2.42
N VAL A 195 -6.67 -18.01 -1.81
CA VAL A 195 -7.72 -18.18 -0.79
C VAL A 195 -7.36 -17.44 0.50
N GLU A 196 -6.19 -17.69 1.08
CA GLU A 196 -5.81 -17.08 2.35
C GLU A 196 -5.66 -15.55 2.26
N ARG A 197 -4.87 -15.05 1.30
CA ARG A 197 -4.58 -13.61 1.22
C ARG A 197 -5.73 -12.78 0.65
N HIS A 198 -6.51 -13.29 -0.30
CA HIS A 198 -7.50 -12.47 -1.03
C HIS A 198 -8.95 -12.87 -0.69
N LEU A 199 -9.26 -14.17 -0.70
CA LEU A 199 -10.63 -14.64 -0.48
C LEU A 199 -11.05 -14.52 1.00
N ILE A 200 -10.17 -14.88 1.93
CA ILE A 200 -10.47 -14.94 3.36
C ILE A 200 -10.34 -13.56 4.03
N SER A 201 -9.29 -12.80 3.72
CA SER A 201 -9.05 -11.49 4.35
C SER A 201 -10.02 -10.42 3.84
N ASP A 202 -9.94 -10.11 2.55
CA ASP A 202 -10.59 -8.94 1.99
C ASP A 202 -11.98 -9.25 1.42
N TYR A 203 -12.10 -10.31 0.62
CA TYR A 203 -13.33 -10.65 -0.08
C TYR A 203 -14.47 -11.12 0.83
N ARG A 204 -14.22 -12.01 1.81
CA ARG A 204 -15.26 -12.42 2.76
C ARG A 204 -15.84 -11.25 3.54
N THR A 205 -15.02 -10.25 3.85
CA THR A 205 -15.50 -9.03 4.49
C THR A 205 -16.55 -8.35 3.61
N LEU A 206 -16.40 -8.35 2.28
CA LEU A 206 -17.37 -7.81 1.32
C LEU A 206 -18.67 -8.62 1.19
N ASN A 207 -18.70 -9.90 1.58
CA ASN A 207 -19.86 -10.77 1.37
C ASN A 207 -20.55 -11.26 2.67
N THR A 208 -20.32 -10.58 3.79
CA THR A 208 -20.90 -10.93 5.10
C THR A 208 -21.83 -9.85 5.64
N ARG A 209 -22.53 -10.10 6.76
CA ARG A 209 -23.33 -9.09 7.48
C ARG A 209 -22.51 -7.89 7.98
N TYR A 210 -21.19 -8.03 8.04
CA TYR A 210 -20.24 -6.98 8.40
C TYR A 210 -19.68 -6.26 7.17
N ASN A 211 -20.34 -6.42 6.02
CA ASN A 211 -19.94 -5.82 4.75
C ASN A 211 -19.69 -4.31 4.88
N PRO A 212 -18.45 -3.85 4.64
CA PRO A 212 -18.12 -2.43 4.55
C PRO A 212 -19.09 -1.66 3.65
N PHE A 213 -19.52 -2.24 2.52
CA PHE A 213 -20.44 -1.62 1.57
C PHE A 213 -21.85 -1.37 2.13
N ARG A 214 -22.20 -1.87 3.33
CA ARG A 214 -23.42 -1.42 4.01
C ARG A 214 -23.46 0.11 4.20
N PHE A 215 -22.29 0.73 4.26
CA PHE A 215 -22.13 2.17 4.39
C PHE A 215 -22.24 2.93 3.05
N ARG A 216 -22.20 2.22 1.91
CA ARG A 216 -22.31 2.83 0.56
C ARG A 216 -23.57 3.69 0.44
N SER A 217 -24.72 3.15 0.82
CA SER A 217 -25.99 3.88 0.73
C SER A 217 -26.02 5.12 1.62
N ALA A 218 -25.31 5.09 2.76
CA ALA A 218 -25.16 6.26 3.62
C ALA A 218 -24.29 7.32 2.93
N ILE A 219 -23.11 6.95 2.42
CA ILE A 219 -22.21 7.88 1.72
C ILE A 219 -22.90 8.54 0.53
N VAL A 220 -23.54 7.74 -0.35
CA VAL A 220 -24.27 8.24 -1.53
C VAL A 220 -25.38 9.21 -1.12
N ARG A 221 -26.14 8.84 -0.08
CA ARG A 221 -27.23 9.70 0.42
C ARG A 221 -26.70 11.00 1.01
N GLU A 222 -25.69 10.96 1.87
CA GLU A 222 -25.14 12.15 2.53
C GLU A 222 -24.45 13.07 1.50
N ALA A 223 -23.62 12.53 0.61
CA ALA A 223 -22.98 13.31 -0.46
C ALA A 223 -24.02 13.93 -1.41
N GLY A 224 -25.03 13.15 -1.80
CA GLY A 224 -26.12 13.63 -2.66
C GLY A 224 -26.99 14.70 -1.99
N ARG A 225 -27.26 14.58 -0.68
CA ARG A 225 -27.96 15.62 0.09
C ARG A 225 -27.11 16.89 0.17
N ALA A 226 -25.84 16.76 0.54
CA ALA A 226 -24.93 17.88 0.66
C ALA A 226 -24.76 18.64 -0.67
N LEU A 227 -24.70 17.92 -1.79
CA LEU A 227 -24.59 18.53 -3.13
C LEU A 227 -25.83 19.36 -3.52
N ARG A 228 -27.00 19.03 -2.96
CA ARG A 228 -28.26 19.74 -3.18
C ARG A 228 -28.55 20.83 -2.15
N ASP A 229 -27.67 21.04 -1.17
CA ASP A 229 -27.83 22.06 -0.12
C ASP A 229 -26.92 23.27 -0.40
N PRO A 230 -27.46 24.38 -0.94
CA PRO A 230 -26.66 25.56 -1.24
C PRO A 230 -26.06 26.22 0.00
N LEU A 231 -26.73 26.14 1.15
CA LEU A 231 -26.29 26.76 2.40
C LEU A 231 -25.11 26.00 2.99
N LEU A 232 -25.18 24.67 2.98
CA LEU A 232 -24.05 23.83 3.41
C LEU A 232 -22.82 24.06 2.52
N ILE A 233 -23.01 24.07 1.20
CA ILE A 233 -21.90 24.30 0.26
C ILE A 233 -21.28 25.68 0.51
N ARG A 234 -22.12 26.70 0.72
CA ARG A 234 -21.68 28.05 1.04
C ARG A 234 -20.85 28.08 2.32
N ALA A 235 -21.34 27.45 3.39
CA ALA A 235 -20.65 27.40 4.69
C ALA A 235 -19.27 26.71 4.59
N LEU A 236 -19.20 25.58 3.90
CA LEU A 236 -17.93 24.89 3.63
C LEU A 236 -16.97 25.76 2.82
N ALA A 237 -17.48 26.44 1.79
CA ALA A 237 -16.67 27.29 0.92
C ALA A 237 -16.14 28.54 1.65
N GLU A 238 -16.95 29.15 2.52
CA GLU A 238 -16.53 30.26 3.38
C GLU A 238 -15.45 29.84 4.38
N ALA A 239 -15.54 28.63 4.93
CA ALA A 239 -14.51 28.07 5.80
C ALA A 239 -13.20 27.82 5.03
N ILE A 240 -13.26 27.21 3.85
CA ILE A 240 -12.10 27.02 2.96
C ILE A 240 -11.41 28.36 2.65
N LEU A 241 -12.20 29.41 2.39
CA LEU A 241 -11.69 30.76 2.13
C LEU A 241 -11.01 31.36 3.37
N ARG A 242 -11.63 31.23 4.54
CA ARG A 242 -11.10 31.72 5.82
C ARG A 242 -9.76 31.07 6.19
N GLU A 243 -9.61 29.78 5.86
CA GLU A 243 -8.40 29.01 6.08
C GLU A 243 -7.32 29.25 5.01
N GLY A 244 -7.58 30.12 4.02
CA GLY A 244 -6.61 30.46 2.96
C GLY A 244 -6.40 29.34 1.93
N ARG A 245 -7.27 28.32 1.90
CA ARG A 245 -7.17 27.17 0.98
C ARG A 245 -7.79 27.44 -0.40
N ALA A 246 -8.44 28.58 -0.58
CA ALA A 246 -8.90 29.08 -1.87
C ALA A 246 -8.77 30.61 -1.95
N ALA A 247 -8.52 31.14 -3.15
CA ALA A 247 -8.37 32.58 -3.37
C ALA A 247 -9.72 33.33 -3.40
N GLU A 248 -10.78 32.65 -3.85
CA GLU A 248 -12.10 33.24 -4.04
C GLU A 248 -13.21 32.26 -3.67
N LEU A 249 -14.33 32.82 -3.20
CA LEU A 249 -15.46 32.04 -2.74
C LEU A 249 -16.12 31.18 -3.84
N ARG A 250 -16.22 31.71 -5.06
CA ARG A 250 -16.72 30.93 -6.21
C ARG A 250 -15.81 29.74 -6.54
N THR A 251 -14.51 29.88 -6.33
CA THR A 251 -13.55 28.79 -6.55
C THR A 251 -13.67 27.74 -5.43
N ALA A 252 -13.83 28.16 -4.18
CA ALA A 252 -14.12 27.25 -3.07
C ALA A 252 -15.45 26.49 -3.26
N GLU A 253 -16.52 27.16 -3.67
CA GLU A 253 -17.83 26.54 -3.95
C GLU A 253 -17.77 25.52 -5.10
N ARG A 254 -16.94 25.76 -6.12
CA ARG A 254 -16.67 24.78 -7.18
C ARG A 254 -15.89 23.58 -6.65
N GLY A 255 -14.88 23.81 -5.81
CA GLY A 255 -14.09 22.75 -5.16
C GLY A 255 -14.97 21.82 -4.30
N VAL A 256 -15.82 22.40 -3.45
CA VAL A 256 -16.78 21.64 -2.63
C VAL A 256 -17.69 20.77 -3.49
N ARG A 257 -18.24 21.31 -4.58
CA ARG A 257 -19.08 20.53 -5.51
C ARG A 257 -18.30 19.43 -6.22
N ALA A 258 -17.06 19.71 -6.62
CA ALA A 258 -16.19 18.72 -7.26
C ALA A 258 -15.90 17.55 -6.31
N ASP A 259 -15.55 17.83 -5.06
CA ASP A 259 -15.28 16.82 -4.03
C ASP A 259 -16.53 15.95 -3.77
N LEU A 260 -17.70 16.57 -3.57
CA LEU A 260 -18.96 15.84 -3.38
C LEU A 260 -19.35 14.99 -4.60
N THR A 261 -19.20 15.55 -5.81
CA THR A 261 -19.49 14.84 -7.07
C THR A 261 -18.54 13.65 -7.27
N GLN A 262 -17.27 13.81 -6.93
CA GLN A 262 -16.27 12.77 -6.96
C GLN A 262 -16.64 11.62 -6.01
N ILE A 263 -16.96 11.93 -4.75
CA ILE A 263 -17.40 10.92 -3.78
C ILE A 263 -18.62 10.18 -4.34
N LEU A 264 -19.64 10.91 -4.81
CA LEU A 264 -20.86 10.30 -5.34
C LEU A 264 -20.59 9.35 -6.51
N SER A 265 -19.84 9.82 -7.52
CA SER A 265 -19.49 9.05 -8.71
C SER A 265 -18.73 7.75 -8.39
N ILE A 266 -17.78 7.82 -7.44
CA ILE A 266 -17.01 6.64 -7.01
C ILE A 266 -17.93 5.59 -6.40
N PHE A 267 -18.78 5.98 -5.46
CA PHE A 267 -19.63 5.03 -4.73
C PHE A 267 -20.81 4.54 -5.56
N GLU A 268 -21.37 5.35 -6.46
CA GLU A 268 -22.39 4.89 -7.42
C GLU A 268 -21.79 3.88 -8.42
N GLY A 269 -20.58 4.12 -8.93
CA GLY A 269 -19.93 3.27 -9.94
C GLY A 269 -19.27 1.99 -9.42
N LEU A 270 -19.37 1.72 -8.12
CA LEU A 270 -18.62 0.70 -7.40
C LEU A 270 -19.00 -0.73 -7.75
N ASP A 271 -20.28 -0.96 -8.09
CA ASP A 271 -20.82 -2.30 -8.38
C ASP A 271 -20.01 -2.98 -9.50
N ARG A 272 -19.66 -2.23 -10.56
CA ARG A 272 -18.81 -2.73 -11.67
C ARG A 272 -17.43 -3.23 -11.24
N HIS A 273 -16.87 -2.65 -10.17
CA HIS A 273 -15.57 -3.07 -9.68
C HIS A 273 -15.67 -4.34 -8.82
N LEU A 274 -16.81 -4.55 -8.15
CA LEU A 274 -17.10 -5.79 -7.42
C LEU A 274 -17.45 -6.93 -8.35
N ASP A 275 -18.23 -6.68 -9.39
CA ASP A 275 -18.53 -7.67 -10.42
C ASP A 275 -17.23 -8.24 -11.03
N ALA A 276 -16.24 -7.37 -11.27
CA ALA A 276 -14.93 -7.80 -11.78
C ALA A 276 -14.15 -8.70 -10.79
N VAL A 277 -14.34 -8.51 -9.48
CA VAL A 277 -13.75 -9.37 -8.43
C VAL A 277 -14.50 -10.70 -8.39
N ASP A 278 -15.83 -10.67 -8.39
CA ASP A 278 -16.69 -11.87 -8.39
C ASP A 278 -16.43 -12.75 -9.62
N ASP A 279 -16.21 -12.13 -10.78
CA ASP A 279 -15.86 -12.82 -12.02
C ASP A 279 -14.55 -13.61 -11.90
N VAL A 280 -13.53 -13.05 -11.24
CA VAL A 280 -12.24 -13.72 -11.01
C VAL A 280 -12.42 -14.90 -10.06
N VAL A 281 -13.15 -14.69 -8.95
CA VAL A 281 -13.44 -15.76 -7.98
C VAL A 281 -14.17 -16.91 -8.65
N ALA A 282 -15.25 -16.62 -9.39
CA ALA A 282 -16.07 -17.64 -10.03
C ALA A 282 -15.29 -18.44 -11.09
N ARG A 283 -14.37 -17.80 -11.83
CA ARG A 283 -13.48 -18.51 -12.77
C ARG A 283 -12.53 -19.46 -12.04
N MET A 284 -11.89 -18.98 -10.97
CA MET A 284 -10.96 -19.77 -10.17
C MET A 284 -11.64 -20.98 -9.52
N GLU A 285 -12.82 -20.80 -8.93
CA GLU A 285 -13.62 -21.90 -8.35
C GLU A 285 -13.96 -22.97 -9.39
N ARG A 286 -14.45 -22.57 -10.57
CA ARG A 286 -14.76 -23.50 -11.67
C ARG A 286 -13.53 -24.32 -12.09
N ARG A 287 -12.36 -23.68 -12.16
CA ARG A 287 -11.12 -24.35 -12.58
C ARG A 287 -10.64 -25.34 -11.53
N ILE A 288 -10.62 -24.97 -10.26
CA ILE A 288 -10.25 -25.89 -9.18
C ILE A 288 -11.22 -27.07 -9.12
N ALA A 289 -12.52 -26.83 -9.25
CA ALA A 289 -13.51 -27.91 -9.34
C ALA A 289 -13.30 -28.83 -10.56
N ALA A 290 -12.80 -28.31 -11.68
CA ALA A 290 -12.44 -29.14 -12.84
C ALA A 290 -11.17 -29.95 -12.59
N ALA A 291 -10.12 -29.35 -12.00
CA ALA A 291 -8.87 -30.03 -11.67
C ALA A 291 -9.08 -31.16 -10.64
N VAL A 292 -9.87 -30.92 -9.59
CA VAL A 292 -10.23 -31.96 -8.60
C VAL A 292 -10.97 -33.12 -9.28
N ARG A 293 -11.93 -32.84 -10.15
CA ARG A 293 -12.66 -33.89 -10.91
C ARG A 293 -11.76 -34.69 -11.85
N TYR A 294 -10.69 -34.09 -12.37
CA TYR A 294 -9.70 -34.81 -13.17
C TYR A 294 -8.86 -35.74 -12.29
N MET A 295 -8.49 -35.31 -11.09
CA MET A 295 -7.74 -36.13 -10.13
C MET A 295 -8.57 -37.27 -9.51
N ASP A 296 -9.87 -37.04 -9.28
CA ASP A 296 -10.81 -38.04 -8.76
C ASP A 296 -11.23 -39.07 -9.82
N ARG A 297 -10.82 -38.91 -11.07
CA ARG A 297 -10.93 -39.96 -12.08
C ARG A 297 -9.71 -40.88 -11.94
N PRO A 298 -9.82 -42.04 -11.27
CA PRO A 298 -8.74 -43.01 -11.31
C PRO A 298 -8.52 -43.43 -12.76
N ASP A 299 -7.26 -43.61 -13.15
CA ASP A 299 -6.84 -44.15 -14.44
C ASP A 299 -7.72 -45.36 -14.80
N SER A 300 -8.75 -45.10 -15.61
CA SER A 300 -9.64 -46.14 -16.15
C SER A 300 -8.99 -46.81 -17.37
N ALA A 301 -7.68 -46.60 -17.57
CA ALA A 301 -6.88 -47.11 -18.68
C ALA A 301 -5.89 -48.21 -18.24
N GLY A 302 -6.15 -48.86 -17.10
CA GLY A 302 -5.38 -50.00 -16.58
C GLY A 302 -6.09 -51.35 -16.64
N ILE A 303 -7.19 -51.48 -17.39
CA ILE A 303 -7.86 -52.77 -17.64
C ILE A 303 -8.16 -52.88 -19.13
N GLU A 304 -7.18 -53.34 -19.89
CA GLU A 304 -7.35 -54.21 -21.06
C GLU A 304 -5.98 -54.47 -21.69
N ARG A 305 -5.30 -55.52 -21.24
CA ARG A 305 -4.47 -56.40 -22.08
C ARG A 305 -4.50 -57.81 -21.50
N THR A 306 -5.50 -58.57 -21.94
CA THR A 306 -5.40 -60.02 -22.15
C THR A 306 -4.33 -60.34 -23.18
#